data_AF-A0A9E4LZ82-F1
#
_entry.id   AF-A0A9E4LZ82-F1
#
_cell.length_a   1.000
_cell.length_b   1.000
_cell.length_c   1.000
_cell.angle_alpha   90.00
_cell.angle_beta   90.00
_cell.angle_gamma   90.00
#
_symmetry.space_group_name_H-M   'P 1'
#
loop_
_entity.id
_entity.type
_entity.pdbx_description
1 polymer ?
#
loop_
_entity_poly.entity_id
_entity_poly.type
_entity_poly.pdbx_seq_one_letter_code
_entity_poly.pdbx_strand_id
1 'polypeptide(L)' 'MRHSIGLVAASGAPGCIVFGSMGQMTSVSPAEFDAVCETAVGAGHEGGLAVVVGSTASYQQEAVRRARYAEA' A
#
# COMPACT_ATOMS: atom_id res chain seq x y z
N MET A 1 -2.40 -5.11 -8.76
CA MET A 1 -2.81 -4.64 -7.42
C MET A 1 -4.34 -4.64 -7.25
N ARG A 2 -5.13 -3.90 -8.06
CA ARG A 2 -6.60 -3.83 -7.92
C ARG A 2 -7.31 -5.19 -7.77
N HIS A 3 -7.00 -6.15 -8.63
CA HIS A 3 -7.56 -7.51 -8.54
C HIS A 3 -7.25 -8.18 -7.20
N SER A 4 -6.01 -8.07 -6.71
CA SER A 4 -5.58 -8.63 -5.42
C SER A 4 -6.34 -8.02 -4.25
N ILE A 5 -6.54 -6.70 -4.25
CA ILE A 5 -7.34 -6.01 -3.22
C ILE A 5 -8.80 -6.47 -3.26
N GLY A 6 -9.38 -6.62 -4.45
CA GLY A 6 -10.73 -7.14 -4.62
C GLY A 6 -10.90 -8.56 -4.06
N LEU A 7 -9.90 -9.44 -4.23
CA LEU A 7 -9.92 -10.77 -3.63
C LEU A 7 -9.87 -10.72 -2.10
N VAL A 8 -9.09 -9.81 -1.52
CA VAL A 8 -9.01 -9.65 -0.05
C VAL A 8 -10.31 -9.07 0.51
N ALA A 9 -10.93 -8.11 -0.18
CA ALA A 9 -12.23 -7.59 0.20
C ALA A 9 -13.31 -8.69 0.16
N ALA A 10 -13.33 -9.49 -0.91
CA ALA A 10 -14.28 -10.60 -1.08
C ALA A 10 -14.09 -11.74 -0.07
N SER A 11 -12.90 -11.89 0.53
CA SER A 11 -12.66 -12.93 1.54
C SER A 11 -13.23 -12.60 2.92
N GLY A 12 -13.72 -11.37 3.12
CA GLY A 12 -14.21 -10.89 4.42
C GLY A 12 -13.10 -10.47 5.37
N ALA A 13 -11.87 -10.28 4.88
CA ALA A 13 -10.79 -9.73 5.69
C ALA A 13 -11.12 -8.28 6.13
N PRO A 14 -10.77 -7.88 7.35
CA PRO A 14 -11.05 -6.52 7.83
C PRO A 14 -10.15 -5.46 7.18
N GLY A 15 -9.05 -5.87 6.56
CA GLY A 15 -8.09 -4.97 5.92
C GLY A 15 -6.91 -5.71 5.31
N CYS A 16 -6.02 -4.96 4.70
CA CYS A 16 -4.73 -5.43 4.20
C CYS A 16 -3.61 -4.43 4.48
N ILE A 17 -2.37 -4.92 4.46
CA ILE A 17 -1.16 -4.11 4.54
C ILE A 17 -0.42 -4.20 3.20
N VAL A 18 -0.11 -3.05 2.60
CA VAL A 18 0.78 -2.96 1.43
C VAL A 18 2.17 -2.50 1.85
N PHE A 19 3.20 -2.91 1.11
CA PHE A 19 4.62 -2.64 1.42
C PHE A 19 5.07 -3.14 2.80
N GLY A 20 4.58 -4.30 3.23
CA GLY A 20 5.27 -5.12 4.23
C GLY A 20 6.39 -5.96 3.60
N SER A 21 7.00 -6.86 4.37
CA SER A 21 8.02 -7.78 3.85
C SER A 21 7.52 -8.62 2.66
N MET A 22 6.27 -9.09 2.70
CA MET A 22 5.63 -9.81 1.59
C MET A 22 5.35 -8.92 0.37
N GLY A 23 5.29 -7.60 0.57
CA GLY A 23 5.09 -6.60 -0.48
C GLY A 23 6.38 -6.00 -1.01
N GLN A 24 7.54 -6.63 -0.78
CA GLN A 24 8.84 -6.21 -1.31
C GLN A 24 9.25 -4.78 -0.93
N MET A 25 8.99 -4.37 0.32
CA MET A 25 9.16 -2.98 0.79
C MET A 25 10.53 -2.32 0.50
N THR A 26 11.60 -3.11 0.38
CA THR A 26 12.98 -2.62 0.14
C THR A 26 13.34 -2.47 -1.32
N SER A 27 12.53 -2.97 -2.26
CA SER A 27 12.90 -3.13 -3.68
C SER A 27 12.00 -2.33 -4.63
N VAL A 28 11.25 -1.36 -4.09
CA VAL A 28 10.25 -0.55 -4.80
C VAL A 28 10.81 0.84 -5.06
N SER A 29 10.76 1.31 -6.31
CA SER A 29 11.11 2.68 -6.67
C SER A 29 10.05 3.69 -6.19
N PRO A 30 10.38 4.99 -6.09
CA PRO A 30 9.40 6.00 -5.68
C PRO A 30 8.13 6.04 -6.54
N ALA A 31 8.26 5.99 -7.87
CA ALA A 31 7.12 6.02 -8.77
C ALA A 31 6.22 4.77 -8.65
N GLU A 32 6.83 3.59 -8.45
CA GLU A 32 6.07 2.36 -8.20
C GLU A 32 5.35 2.40 -6.86
N PHE A 33 5.97 2.97 -5.83
CA PHE A 33 5.34 3.15 -4.53
C PHE A 33 4.07 3.99 -4.65
N ASP A 34 4.19 5.14 -5.31
CA ASP A 34 3.12 6.12 -5.49
C ASP A 34 1.94 5.49 -6.26
N ALA A 35 2.22 4.85 -7.40
CA ALA A 35 1.21 4.20 -8.25
C ALA A 35 0.49 3.03 -7.54
N VAL A 36 1.22 2.24 -6.76
CA VAL A 36 0.61 1.14 -6.00
C VAL A 36 -0.20 1.66 -4.82
N CYS A 37 0.22 2.73 -4.14
CA CYS A 37 -0.57 3.39 -3.10
C CYS A 37 -1.92 3.86 -3.67
N GLU A 38 -1.91 4.63 -4.75
CA GLU A 38 -3.14 5.12 -5.39
C GLU A 38 -4.07 3.97 -5.76
N THR A 39 -3.52 2.92 -6.39
CA THR A 39 -4.31 1.76 -6.81
C THR A 39 -4.87 0.98 -5.61
N ALA A 40 -4.07 0.78 -4.56
CA ALA A 40 -4.47 0.00 -3.41
C ALA A 40 -5.52 0.73 -2.57
N VAL A 41 -5.30 2.02 -2.28
CA VAL A 41 -6.25 2.86 -1.53
C VAL A 41 -7.55 3.03 -2.29
N GLY A 42 -7.49 3.32 -3.59
CA GLY A 42 -8.69 3.45 -4.43
C GLY A 42 -9.51 2.15 -4.48
N ALA A 43 -8.85 1.01 -4.73
CA ALA A 43 -9.54 -0.28 -4.74
C ALA A 43 -10.06 -0.69 -3.35
N GLY A 44 -9.32 -0.36 -2.29
CA GLY A 44 -9.74 -0.62 -0.90
C GLY A 44 -10.98 0.19 -0.54
N HIS A 45 -11.01 1.48 -0.90
CA HIS A 45 -12.18 2.34 -0.72
C HIS A 45 -13.42 1.81 -1.45
N GLU A 46 -13.29 1.47 -2.73
CA GLU A 46 -14.39 0.88 -3.52
C GLU A 46 -14.90 -0.45 -2.93
N GLY A 47 -13.99 -1.26 -2.37
CA GLY A 47 -14.30 -2.56 -1.78
C GLY A 47 -14.68 -2.54 -0.29
N GLY A 48 -14.69 -1.38 0.37
CA GLY A 48 -14.93 -1.27 1.81
C GLY A 48 -13.84 -1.93 2.67
N LEU A 49 -12.62 -2.03 2.17
CA LEU A 49 -11.48 -2.68 2.82
C LEU A 49 -10.49 -1.62 3.36
N ALA A 50 -10.13 -1.72 4.64
CA ALA A 50 -9.08 -0.87 5.20
C ALA A 50 -7.71 -1.22 4.61
N VAL A 51 -6.97 -0.21 4.14
CA VAL A 51 -5.63 -0.37 3.57
C VAL A 51 -4.62 0.36 4.45
N VAL A 52 -3.65 -0.38 4.96
CA VAL A 52 -2.50 0.16 5.70
C VAL A 52 -1.31 0.22 4.76
N VAL A 53 -0.69 1.40 4.63
CA VAL A 53 0.49 1.61 3.79
C VAL A 53 1.75 1.57 4.63
N GLY A 54 2.64 0.61 4.36
CA GLY A 54 3.96 0.54 4.99
C GLY A 54 4.89 1.64 4.47
N SER A 55 5.45 2.43 5.37
CA SER A 55 6.43 3.49 5.04
C SER A 55 7.89 3.05 5.21
N THR A 56 8.14 1.77 5.49
CA THR A 56 9.49 1.22 5.67
C THR A 56 10.36 1.46 4.44
N ALA A 57 11.59 1.93 4.64
CA ALA A 57 12.60 2.11 3.61
C ALA A 57 14.01 1.97 4.21
N SER A 58 15.01 1.70 3.36
CA SER A 58 16.41 1.55 3.81
C SER A 58 17.06 2.84 4.28
N TYR A 59 16.47 4.00 3.95
CA TYR A 59 16.98 5.32 4.30
C TYR A 59 15.88 6.21 4.85
N GLN A 60 16.20 7.03 5.85
CA GLN A 60 15.23 7.86 6.57
C GLN A 60 14.48 8.83 5.64
N GLN A 61 15.17 9.45 4.67
CA GLN A 61 14.55 10.40 3.74
C GLN A 61 13.40 9.76 2.95
N GLU A 62 13.61 8.54 2.47
CA GLU A 62 12.59 7.81 1.72
C GLU A 62 11.44 7.35 2.64
N ALA A 63 11.74 6.92 3.87
CA ALA A 63 10.70 6.55 4.83
C ALA A 63 9.77 7.73 5.14
N VAL A 64 10.34 8.93 5.32
CA VAL A 64 9.57 10.16 5.52
C VAL A 64 8.76 10.53 4.28
N ARG A 65 9.33 10.39 3.07
CA ARG A 65 8.60 10.62 1.81
C ARG A 65 7.38 9.71 1.70
N ARG A 66 7.57 8.42 1.94
CA ARG A 66 6.50 7.40 1.88
C ARG A 66 5.39 7.67 2.89
N ALA A 67 5.75 8.00 4.13
CA ALA A 67 4.78 8.34 5.17
C ALA A 67 3.92 9.56 4.78
N ARG A 68 4.56 10.64 4.31
CA ARG A 68 3.85 11.84 3.85
C ARG A 68 2.97 11.59 2.63
N TYR A 69 3.45 10.78 1.68
CA TYR A 69 2.65 10.41 0.52
C TYR A 69 1.41 9.60 0.93
N ALA A 70 1.55 8.67 1.87
CA ALA A 70 0.45 7.83 2.34
C ALA A 70 -0.61 8.59 3.18
N GLU A 71 -0.26 9.74 3.77
CA GLU A 71 -1.20 10.58 4.52
C GLU A 71 -2.04 11.52 3.63
N ALA A 72 -1.59 11.80 2.41
CA ALA A 72 -2.22 12.75 1.49
C ALA A 72 -3.45 12.15 0.79
#